data_AF-A0A967WAS7-F1
#
_entry.id   AF-A0A967WAS7-F1
#
_cell.length_a   1.000
_cell.length_b   1.000
_cell.length_c   1.000
_cell.angle_alpha   90.00
_cell.angle_beta   90.00
_cell.angle_gamma   90.00
#
_symmetry.space_group_name_H-M   'P 1'
#
loop_
_entity.id
_entity.type
_entity.pdbx_description
1 polymer ?
#
loop_
_entity_poly.entity_id
_entity_poly.type
_entity_poly.pdbx_seq_one_letter_code
_entity_poly.pdbx_strand_id
1 'polypeptide(L)' 'MLELSRLELGVAPFSPGEVDLYEIIEGVMATTRALARGKAVQIYDDVPVGLPILYTDGQRVRQVILA' A
#
# COMPACT_ATOMS: atom_id res chain seq x y z
N MET A 1 12.88 12.13 0.49
CA MET A 1 14.31 12.19 0.12
C MET A 1 15.11 11.07 0.79
N LEU A 2 15.07 10.91 2.12
CA LEU A 2 15.86 9.89 2.84
C LEU A 2 15.59 8.44 2.42
N GLU A 3 14.32 8.03 2.28
CA GLU A 3 13.98 6.64 1.91
C GLU A 3 14.41 6.26 0.48
N LEU A 4 14.30 7.18 -0.47
CA LEU A 4 14.76 6.95 -1.85
C LEU A 4 16.29 6.77 -1.88
N SER A 5 17.03 7.60 -1.14
CA SER A 5 18.48 7.46 -1.04
C SER A 5 18.89 6.13 -0.42
N ARG A 6 18.15 5.60 0.58
CA ARG A 6 18.41 4.27 1.14
C ARG A 6 18.16 3.16 0.13
N LEU A 7 17.17 3.30 -0.75
CA LEU A 7 16.90 2.36 -1.84
C LEU A 7 18.01 2.38 -2.87
N GLU A 8 18.46 3.56 -3.31
CA GLU A 8 19.56 3.73 -4.28
C GLU A 8 20.89 3.16 -3.76
N LEU A 9 21.13 3.28 -2.46
CA LEU A 9 22.30 2.72 -1.78
C LEU A 9 22.16 1.22 -1.44
N GLY A 10 21.00 0.61 -1.69
CA GLY A 10 20.74 -0.80 -1.37
C GLY A 10 20.67 -1.13 0.13
N VAL A 11 20.49 -0.13 0.98
CA VAL A 11 20.44 -0.27 2.46
C VAL A 11 19.03 -0.15 3.02
N ALA A 12 18.02 -0.08 2.15
CA ALA A 12 16.64 0.00 2.57
C ALA A 12 16.21 -1.38 3.13
N PRO A 13 15.84 -1.49 4.42
CA PRO A 13 15.52 -2.76 5.04
C PRO A 13 14.23 -3.32 4.44
N PHE A 14 14.22 -4.62 4.15
CA PHE A 14 13.02 -5.35 3.74
C PHE A 14 12.58 -6.22 4.91
N SER A 15 11.35 -6.02 5.38
CA SER A 15 10.83 -6.72 6.56
C SER A 15 9.68 -7.65 6.14
N PRO A 16 9.98 -8.86 5.62
CA PRO A 16 8.95 -9.77 5.18
C PRO A 16 8.19 -10.39 6.36
N GLY A 17 6.89 -10.56 6.19
CA GLY A 17 6.01 -11.29 7.09
C GLY A 17 4.75 -11.72 6.36
N GLU A 18 3.87 -12.43 7.05
CA GLU A 18 2.53 -12.72 6.53
C GLU A 18 1.71 -11.42 6.45
N VAL A 19 1.11 -11.19 5.29
CA VAL A 19 0.40 -9.97 4.95
C VAL A 19 -0.93 -10.35 4.33
N ASP A 20 -2.01 -9.86 4.92
CA ASP A 20 -3.32 -9.85 4.30
C ASP A 20 -3.41 -8.67 3.33
N LEU A 21 -3.52 -8.96 2.03
CA LEU A 21 -3.61 -7.94 1.00
C LEU A 21 -4.92 -7.14 1.09
N TYR A 22 -5.99 -7.76 1.60
CA TYR A 22 -7.28 -7.11 1.76
C TYR A 22 -7.20 -5.99 2.80
N GLU A 23 -6.54 -6.23 3.94
CA GLU A 23 -6.30 -5.21 4.98
C GLU A 23 -5.49 -4.01 4.45
N ILE A 24 -4.49 -4.28 3.60
CA ILE A 24 -3.71 -3.21 2.96
C ILE A 24 -4.62 -2.37 2.06
N ILE A 25 -5.40 -3.01 1.19
CA ILE A 25 -6.27 -2.29 0.24
C ILE A 25 -7.31 -1.46 0.99
N GLU A 26 -7.94 -1.99 2.04
CA GLU A 26 -8.89 -1.23 2.87
C GLU A 26 -8.24 0.04 3.47
N GLY A 27 -7.04 -0.10 4.04
CA GLY A 27 -6.30 1.02 4.62
C GLY A 27 -5.88 2.09 3.59
N VAL A 28 -5.48 1.66 2.39
CA VAL A 28 -5.20 2.56 1.26
C VAL A 28 -6.49 3.27 0.85
N MET A 29 -7.58 2.55 0.62
CA MET A 29 -8.85 3.11 0.16
C MET A 29 -9.43 4.13 1.13
N ALA A 30 -9.33 3.90 2.44
CA ALA A 30 -9.68 4.88 3.46
C ALA A 30 -8.86 6.19 3.31
N THR A 31 -7.55 6.06 3.08
CA THR A 31 -6.64 7.20 2.86
C THR A 31 -6.99 7.95 1.57
N THR A 32 -7.16 7.22 0.45
CA THR A 32 -7.45 7.79 -0.87
C THR A 32 -8.80 8.49 -0.90
N ARG A 33 -9.84 7.89 -0.30
CA ARG A 33 -11.18 8.52 -0.18
C ARG A 33 -11.10 9.81 0.64
N ALA A 34 -10.32 9.83 1.72
CA ALA A 34 -10.11 11.04 2.52
C ALA A 34 -9.42 12.16 1.71
N LEU A 35 -8.45 11.83 0.86
CA LEU A 35 -7.75 12.77 -0.03
C LEU A 35 -8.61 13.22 -1.23
N ALA A 36 -9.61 12.44 -1.62
CA ALA A 36 -10.55 12.75 -2.70
C ALA A 36 -11.71 13.64 -2.25
N ARG A 37 -11.91 13.86 -0.93
CA ARG A 37 -13.00 14.69 -0.40
C ARG A 37 -12.99 16.09 -1.03
N GLY A 38 -14.16 16.52 -1.50
CA GLY A 38 -14.35 17.84 -2.12
C GLY A 38 -13.84 17.96 -3.57
N LYS A 39 -13.27 16.89 -4.14
CA LYS A 39 -12.88 16.84 -5.55
C LYS A 39 -13.97 16.15 -6.37
N ALA A 40 -14.11 16.54 -7.63
CA ALA A 40 -15.03 15.91 -8.58
C ALA A 40 -14.47 14.58 -9.12
N VAL A 41 -14.00 13.69 -8.23
CA VAL A 41 -13.50 12.35 -8.56
C VAL A 41 -14.10 11.32 -7.60
N GLN A 42 -14.37 10.13 -8.10
CA GLN A 42 -14.84 8.99 -7.32
C GLN A 42 -13.76 7.92 -7.28
N ILE A 43 -13.56 7.32 -6.11
CA ILE A 43 -12.55 6.27 -5.89
C ILE A 43 -13.31 4.99 -5.55
N TYR A 44 -13.15 3.98 -6.41
CA TYR A 44 -13.70 2.64 -6.22
C TYR A 44 -12.57 1.62 -6.22
N ASP A 45 -12.83 0.51 -5.55
CA ASP A 45 -11.99 -0.68 -5.52
C ASP A 45 -12.82 -1.86 -6.05
N ASP A 46 -12.17 -2.72 -6.83
CA ASP A 46 -12.73 -3.97 -7.33
C ASP A 46 -11.74 -5.08 -6.95
N VAL A 47 -11.99 -5.69 -5.79
CA VAL A 47 -11.08 -6.61 -5.14
C VAL A 47 -11.77 -7.98 -5.04
N PRO A 48 -11.21 -9.03 -5.65
CA PRO A 48 -11.76 -10.37 -5.51
C PRO A 48 -11.82 -10.83 -4.05
N VAL A 49 -12.85 -11.60 -3.73
CA VAL A 49 -12.92 -12.31 -2.43
C VAL A 49 -11.88 -13.43 -2.40
N GLY A 50 -11.32 -13.68 -1.21
CA GLY A 50 -10.39 -14.80 -0.99
C GLY A 50 -8.99 -14.59 -1.57
N LEU A 51 -8.50 -13.34 -1.55
CA LEU A 51 -7.10 -13.07 -1.86
C LEU A 51 -6.16 -13.87 -0.94
N PRO A 52 -5.00 -14.33 -1.45
CA PRO A 52 -4.06 -15.09 -0.65
C PRO A 52 -3.37 -14.20 0.38
N ILE A 53 -2.97 -14.80 1.50
CA ILE A 53 -1.96 -14.23 2.38
C ILE A 53 -0.61 -14.24 1.65
N LEU A 54 0.07 -13.11 1.63
CA LEU A 54 1.38 -12.95 0.98
C LEU A 54 2.48 -12.97 2.04
N TYR A 55 3.64 -13.55 1.72
CA TYR A 55 4.84 -13.38 2.54
C TYR A 55 5.70 -12.25 1.97
N THR A 56 5.53 -11.03 2.48
CA THR A 56 6.15 -9.82 1.92
C THR A 56 6.25 -8.70 2.95
N ASP A 57 6.84 -7.56 2.57
CA ASP A 57 6.86 -6.34 3.36
C ASP A 57 5.59 -5.53 3.10
N GLY A 58 4.62 -5.64 4.01
CA GLY A 58 3.33 -4.98 3.89
C GLY A 58 3.41 -3.45 3.86
N GLN A 59 4.41 -2.85 4.54
CA GLN A 59 4.60 -1.40 4.51
C GLN A 59 5.02 -0.93 3.11
N ARG A 60 5.89 -1.69 2.44
CA ARG A 60 6.30 -1.40 1.06
C ARG A 60 5.17 -1.58 0.07
N VAL A 61 4.38 -2.63 0.20
CA VAL A 61 3.19 -2.84 -0.66
C VAL A 61 2.23 -1.66 -0.51
N ARG A 62 1.90 -1.27 0.72
CA ARG A 62 1.04 -0.12 1.00
C ARG A 62 1.61 1.17 0.40
N GLN A 63 2.93 1.39 0.54
CA GLN A 63 3.61 2.55 -0.02
C GLN A 63 3.48 2.59 -1.55
N VAL A 64 3.72 1.49 -2.25
CA VAL A 64 3.64 1.42 -3.71
C VAL A 64 2.23 1.77 -4.21
N ILE A 65 1.19 1.35 -3.49
CA ILE A 65 -0.20 1.62 -3.91
C ILE A 65 -0.57 3.10 -3.72
N LEU A 66 -0.01 3.79 -2.72
CA LEU A 66 -0.31 5.21 -2.44
C LEU A 66 0.62 6.21 -3.13
N ALA A 67 1.81 5.79 -3.55
CA ALA A 67 2.88 6.66 -4.03
C ALA A 67 2.54 7.36 -5.34
#